data_AF-A0A3A2ZQ06-F1
#
_entry.id   AF-A0A3A2ZQ06-F1
#
_cell.length_a   1.000
_cell.length_b   1.000
_cell.length_c   1.000
_cell.angle_alpha   90.00
_cell.angle_beta   90.00
_cell.angle_gamma   90.00
#
_symmetry.space_group_name_H-M   'P 1'
#
loop_
_entity.id
_entity.type
_entity.pdbx_description
1 polymer ?
#
loop_
_entity_poly.entity_id
_entity_poly.type
_entity_poly.pdbx_seq_one_letter_code
_entity_poly.pdbx_strand_id
1 'polypeptide(L)'
;MSFVLSQQQGWNSDSLTPVVLGPFQSLRNGVTGFDPAQANEPPKPTADFFMWEHFTTKPYFHPTTEAPQPPLKKFGEIFTPWPSWLIVASTSAFPEPANDDNLRKLFQLLDQGIQAFEADTARVVKLLGTGELGCTYVEEDAVEWLKDVKFTNGTRGVDRKVVENVINVLKVAGVIDSSMENDVAIKRVIGIYR
;
A
#
# COMPACT_ATOMS: atom_id res chain seq x y z
N MET A 1 -3.06 -2.34 -8.53
CA MET A 1 -3.03 -0.89 -8.80
C MET A 1 -2.86 -0.55 -10.29
N SER A 2 -1.99 -1.22 -11.04
CA SER A 2 -1.87 -1.04 -12.50
C SER A 2 -3.21 -1.17 -13.25
N PHE A 3 -4.06 -2.12 -12.86
CA PHE A 3 -5.41 -2.26 -13.41
C PHE A 3 -6.32 -1.05 -13.12
N VAL A 4 -6.28 -0.52 -11.90
CA VAL A 4 -7.05 0.68 -11.51
C VAL A 4 -6.57 1.89 -12.32
N LEU A 5 -5.25 2.02 -12.51
CA LEU A 5 -4.67 3.05 -13.37
C LEU A 5 -5.17 2.91 -14.81
N SER A 6 -5.08 1.72 -15.40
CA SER A 6 -5.57 1.43 -16.75
C SER A 6 -7.05 1.83 -16.90
N GLN A 7 -7.89 1.45 -15.94
CA GLN A 7 -9.30 1.83 -15.93
C GLN A 7 -9.52 3.35 -15.86
N GLN A 8 -8.82 4.06 -14.98
CA GLN A 8 -8.93 5.52 -14.84
C GLN A 8 -8.47 6.27 -16.09
N GLN A 9 -7.50 5.73 -16.82
CA GLN A 9 -7.00 6.30 -18.06
C GLN A 9 -7.79 5.84 -19.29
N GLY A 10 -8.77 4.95 -19.14
CA GLY A 10 -9.54 4.38 -20.24
C GLY A 10 -8.70 3.51 -21.18
N TRP A 11 -7.61 2.92 -20.67
CA TRP A 11 -6.80 1.97 -21.44
C TRP A 11 -7.49 0.61 -21.51
N ASN A 12 -7.12 -0.18 -22.53
CA ASN A 12 -7.59 -1.56 -22.61
C ASN A 12 -7.01 -2.40 -21.46
N SER A 13 -7.75 -3.43 -21.02
CA SER A 13 -7.35 -4.29 -19.89
C SER A 13 -6.04 -5.06 -20.13
N ASP A 14 -5.65 -5.25 -21.38
CA ASP A 14 -4.44 -5.94 -21.85
C ASP A 14 -3.30 -4.97 -22.22
N SER A 15 -3.48 -3.66 -22.06
CA SER A 15 -2.48 -2.65 -22.40
C SER A 15 -1.22 -2.67 -21.53
N LEU A 16 -1.31 -3.26 -20.34
CA LEU A 16 -0.20 -3.35 -19.38
C LEU A 16 0.21 -4.81 -19.19
N THR A 17 1.48 -5.10 -19.48
CA THR A 17 2.08 -6.43 -19.26
C THR A 17 2.87 -6.44 -17.95
N PRO A 18 2.47 -7.22 -16.93
CA PRO A 18 3.21 -7.30 -15.68
C PRO A 18 4.58 -7.96 -15.88
N VAL A 19 5.63 -7.34 -15.32
CA VAL A 19 6.96 -7.94 -15.20
C VAL A 19 7.20 -8.26 -13.72
N VAL A 20 7.50 -9.54 -13.44
CA VAL A 20 7.75 -9.98 -12.06
C VAL A 20 9.15 -9.54 -11.67
N LEU A 21 9.21 -8.56 -10.76
CA LEU A 21 10.43 -8.02 -10.20
C LEU A 21 10.46 -8.25 -8.69
N GLY A 22 11.66 -8.21 -8.12
CA GLY A 22 11.90 -8.41 -6.69
C GLY A 22 11.52 -7.20 -5.81
N PRO A 23 12.15 -7.05 -4.62
CA PRO A 23 11.85 -5.97 -3.69
C PRO A 23 12.17 -4.59 -4.30
N PHE A 24 11.90 -3.51 -3.57
CA PHE A 24 11.97 -2.13 -4.08
C PHE A 24 13.25 -1.79 -4.87
N GLN A 25 14.43 -2.26 -4.44
CA GLN A 25 15.68 -2.10 -5.23
C GLN A 25 15.57 -2.70 -6.64
N SER A 26 15.00 -3.91 -6.77
CA SER A 26 14.80 -4.58 -8.06
C SER A 26 13.78 -3.85 -8.94
N LEU A 27 12.76 -3.21 -8.35
CA LEU A 27 11.83 -2.35 -9.10
C LEU A 27 12.57 -1.16 -9.72
N ARG A 28 13.44 -0.50 -8.94
CA ARG A 28 14.27 0.61 -9.42
C ARG A 28 15.23 0.15 -10.51
N ASN A 29 15.90 -0.98 -10.32
CA ASN A 29 16.82 -1.53 -11.31
C ASN A 29 16.08 -1.91 -12.60
N GLY A 30 14.86 -2.44 -12.49
CA GLY A 30 14.04 -2.81 -13.64
C GLY A 30 13.73 -1.62 -14.56
N VAL A 31 13.48 -0.43 -14.01
CA VAL A 31 13.18 0.77 -14.83
C VAL A 31 14.41 1.56 -15.24
N THR A 32 15.47 1.52 -14.43
CA THR A 32 16.73 2.23 -14.74
C THR A 32 17.66 1.41 -15.64
N GLY A 33 17.49 0.08 -15.66
CA GLY A 33 18.43 -0.84 -16.31
C GLY A 33 19.76 -0.99 -15.57
N PHE A 34 19.84 -0.53 -14.31
CA PHE A 34 21.05 -0.62 -13.51
C PHE A 34 21.33 -2.07 -13.05
N ASP A 35 22.50 -2.59 -13.42
CA ASP A 35 23.02 -3.87 -12.94
C ASP A 35 24.40 -3.64 -12.28
N PRO A 36 24.55 -3.89 -10.97
CA PRO A 36 25.83 -3.75 -10.29
C PRO A 36 26.92 -4.70 -10.84
N ALA A 37 26.54 -5.84 -11.42
CA ALA A 37 27.50 -6.77 -12.04
C ALA A 37 27.99 -6.28 -13.42
N GLN A 38 27.28 -5.33 -14.04
CA GLN A 38 27.56 -4.81 -15.38
C GLN A 38 27.57 -3.27 -15.40
N ALA A 39 28.15 -2.64 -14.38
CA ALA A 39 28.07 -1.19 -14.17
C ALA A 39 28.65 -0.32 -15.33
N ASN A 40 29.48 -0.91 -16.21
CA ASN A 40 30.08 -0.23 -17.35
C ASN A 40 29.30 -0.45 -18.67
N GLU A 41 28.28 -1.31 -18.67
CA GLU A 41 27.47 -1.58 -19.84
C GLU A 41 26.33 -0.55 -19.98
N PRO A 42 25.82 -0.32 -21.20
CA PRO A 42 24.62 0.50 -21.39
C PRO A 42 23.45 -0.05 -20.56
N PRO A 43 22.67 0.80 -19.88
CA PRO A 43 21.53 0.35 -19.08
C PRO A 43 20.51 -0.40 -19.94
N LYS A 44 19.98 -1.51 -19.41
CA LYS A 44 18.97 -2.34 -20.08
C LYS A 44 17.72 -2.47 -19.21
N PRO A 45 16.80 -1.50 -19.26
CA PRO A 45 15.54 -1.58 -18.52
C PRO A 45 14.73 -2.82 -18.93
N THR A 46 14.10 -3.46 -17.95
CA THR A 46 13.19 -4.59 -18.12
C THR A 46 11.73 -4.22 -17.84
N ALA A 47 11.46 -3.00 -17.38
CA ALA A 47 10.12 -2.47 -17.15
C ALA A 47 10.06 -0.97 -17.50
N ASP A 48 8.90 -0.50 -17.97
CA ASP A 48 8.70 0.90 -18.35
C ASP A 48 8.47 1.81 -17.13
N PHE A 49 7.72 1.31 -16.14
CA PHE A 49 7.45 2.01 -14.88
C PHE A 49 7.09 1.00 -13.78
N PHE A 50 7.09 1.47 -12.54
CA PHE A 50 6.48 0.76 -11.41
C PHE A 50 5.64 1.73 -10.58
N MET A 51 4.77 1.19 -9.74
CA MET A 51 3.96 1.97 -8.79
C MET A 51 4.37 1.59 -7.38
N TRP A 52 4.63 2.56 -6.51
CA TRP A 52 5.03 2.34 -5.13
C TRP A 52 4.58 3.49 -4.24
N GLU A 53 4.70 3.31 -2.92
CA GLU A 53 4.30 4.33 -1.95
C GLU A 53 5.17 5.59 -2.09
N HIS A 54 4.54 6.77 -2.02
CA HIS A 54 5.16 8.05 -2.37
C HIS A 54 6.37 8.37 -1.48
N PHE A 55 6.18 8.38 -0.16
CA PHE A 55 7.17 8.90 0.78
C PHE A 55 8.40 7.99 0.87
N THR A 56 8.21 6.68 0.75
CA THR A 56 9.30 5.69 0.65
C THR A 56 10.06 5.74 -0.69
N THR A 57 9.44 6.27 -1.75
CA THR A 57 10.07 6.42 -3.06
C THR A 57 10.70 7.81 -3.26
N LYS A 58 10.25 8.83 -2.51
CA LYS A 58 10.69 10.23 -2.66
C LYS A 58 12.20 10.44 -2.68
N PRO A 59 13.01 9.78 -1.82
CA PRO A 59 14.47 9.91 -1.88
C PRO A 59 15.10 9.50 -3.23
N TYR A 60 14.38 8.75 -4.06
CA TYR A 60 14.85 8.22 -5.33
C TYR A 60 14.35 8.99 -6.55
N PHE A 61 13.48 10.00 -6.38
CA PHE A 61 13.05 10.89 -7.47
C PHE A 61 13.15 12.38 -7.15
N HIS A 62 13.34 12.75 -5.88
CA HIS A 62 13.45 14.15 -5.45
C HIS A 62 14.93 14.51 -5.26
N PRO A 63 15.47 15.47 -6.03
CA PRO A 63 16.84 15.92 -5.85
C PRO A 63 17.06 16.54 -4.47
N THR A 64 18.15 16.18 -3.79
CA THR A 64 18.61 16.81 -2.56
C THR A 64 20.04 17.33 -2.72
N THR A 65 20.57 18.01 -1.70
CA THR A 65 21.98 18.41 -1.65
C THR A 65 22.93 17.21 -1.68
N GLU A 66 22.53 16.08 -1.10
CA GLU A 66 23.30 14.83 -1.03
C GLU A 66 23.09 13.96 -2.29
N ALA A 67 21.91 14.05 -2.91
CA ALA A 67 21.52 13.30 -4.10
C ALA A 67 20.94 14.22 -5.18
N PRO A 68 21.76 15.05 -5.86
CA PRO A 68 21.27 16.05 -6.82
C PRO A 68 20.72 15.47 -8.12
N GLN A 69 21.01 14.19 -8.41
CA GLN A 69 20.59 13.48 -9.62
C GLN A 69 19.97 12.13 -9.23
N PRO A 70 18.73 12.13 -8.73
CA PRO A 70 18.07 10.91 -8.29
C PRO A 70 17.81 9.96 -9.48
N PRO A 71 17.82 8.63 -9.27
CA PRO A 71 17.77 7.65 -10.35
C PRO A 71 16.39 7.49 -11.01
N LEU A 72 15.32 7.99 -10.39
CA LEU A 72 13.95 7.87 -10.87
C LEU A 72 13.34 9.22 -11.23
N LYS A 73 12.32 9.18 -12.06
CA LYS A 73 11.45 10.31 -12.37
C LYS A 73 10.01 9.97 -11.99
N LYS A 74 9.42 10.76 -11.08
CA LYS A 74 7.98 10.70 -10.81
C LYS A 74 7.23 11.40 -11.95
N PHE A 75 6.21 10.75 -12.51
CA PHE A 75 5.37 11.34 -13.57
C PHE A 75 3.86 11.28 -13.26
N GLY A 76 3.46 10.70 -12.14
CA GLY A 76 2.07 10.63 -11.73
C GLY A 76 1.90 10.04 -10.34
N GLU A 77 0.66 10.06 -9.85
CA GLU A 77 0.22 9.40 -8.63
C GLU A 77 -1.25 9.02 -8.75
N ILE A 78 -1.67 8.04 -7.95
CA ILE A 78 -3.04 7.54 -7.92
C ILE A 78 -3.35 7.09 -6.50
N PHE A 79 -4.52 7.47 -6.00
CA PHE A 79 -5.01 7.02 -4.71
C PHE A 79 -5.71 5.67 -4.84
N THR A 80 -5.55 4.82 -3.84
CA THR A 80 -6.31 3.57 -3.77
C THR A 80 -7.79 3.90 -3.58
N PRO A 81 -8.71 3.27 -4.31
CA PRO A 81 -10.14 3.51 -4.13
C PRO A 81 -10.72 2.76 -2.89
N TRP A 82 -9.86 2.13 -2.10
CA TRP A 82 -10.17 1.38 -0.88
C TRP A 82 -9.17 1.72 0.24
N PRO A 83 -9.46 1.35 1.50
CA PRO A 83 -8.54 1.56 2.62
C PRO A 83 -7.19 0.90 2.38
N SER A 84 -6.11 1.62 2.66
CA SER A 84 -4.73 1.18 2.40
C SER A 84 -4.29 0.01 3.29
N TRP A 85 -4.95 -0.19 4.43
CA TRP A 85 -4.59 -1.20 5.44
C TRP A 85 -5.83 -1.94 5.95
N LEU A 86 -5.67 -3.24 6.18
CA LEU A 86 -6.65 -4.13 6.80
C LEU A 86 -5.97 -5.06 7.79
N ILE A 87 -6.71 -5.50 8.81
CA ILE A 87 -6.26 -6.51 9.76
C ILE A 87 -6.81 -7.86 9.33
N VAL A 88 -5.93 -8.84 9.16
CA VAL A 88 -6.28 -10.21 8.78
C VAL A 88 -5.82 -11.18 9.86
N ALA A 89 -6.57 -12.27 10.03
CA ALA A 89 -6.26 -13.32 10.99
C ALA A 89 -6.38 -14.69 10.32
N SER A 90 -5.54 -15.64 10.72
CA SER A 90 -5.60 -17.01 10.21
C SER A 90 -6.89 -17.68 10.68
N THR A 91 -7.64 -18.26 9.73
CA THR A 91 -8.86 -19.03 10.05
C THR A 91 -8.56 -20.33 10.78
N SER A 92 -7.35 -20.88 10.67
CA SER A 92 -6.95 -22.07 11.43
C SER A 92 -6.66 -21.76 12.90
N ALA A 93 -6.14 -20.57 13.18
CA ALA A 93 -5.83 -20.12 14.54
C ALA A 93 -7.05 -19.49 15.22
N PHE A 94 -7.91 -18.82 14.45
CA PHE A 94 -9.10 -18.11 14.92
C PHE A 94 -10.34 -18.57 14.13
N PRO A 95 -10.88 -19.77 14.41
CA PRO A 95 -12.04 -20.29 13.68
C PRO A 95 -13.32 -19.48 13.96
N GLU A 96 -13.45 -18.87 15.15
CA GLU A 96 -14.58 -18.05 15.57
C GLU A 96 -14.11 -16.63 15.97
N PRO A 97 -13.57 -15.83 15.05
CA PRO A 97 -12.84 -14.60 15.37
C PRO A 97 -13.73 -13.53 16.03
N ALA A 98 -15.04 -13.56 15.77
CA ALA A 98 -16.02 -12.68 16.39
C ALA A 98 -16.20 -12.94 17.90
N ASN A 99 -15.89 -14.15 18.37
CA ASN A 99 -16.06 -14.60 19.75
C ASN A 99 -14.72 -14.76 20.50
N ASP A 100 -13.59 -14.49 19.84
CA ASP A 100 -12.26 -14.64 20.43
C ASP A 100 -11.88 -13.46 21.35
N ASP A 101 -11.58 -13.77 22.61
CA ASP A 101 -11.21 -12.80 23.64
C ASP A 101 -9.84 -12.14 23.40
N ASN A 102 -8.89 -12.84 22.80
CA ASN A 102 -7.56 -12.30 22.51
C ASN A 102 -7.63 -11.30 21.37
N LEU A 103 -8.40 -11.60 20.31
CA LEU A 103 -8.69 -10.66 19.23
C LEU A 103 -9.42 -9.43 19.77
N ARG A 104 -10.42 -9.62 20.65
CA ARG A 104 -11.11 -8.48 21.29
C ARG A 104 -10.13 -7.55 22.01
N LYS A 105 -9.21 -8.11 22.81
CA LYS A 105 -8.17 -7.33 23.51
C LYS A 105 -7.19 -6.67 22.54
N LEU A 106 -6.79 -7.37 21.48
CA LEU A 106 -5.89 -6.82 20.45
C LEU A 106 -6.51 -5.59 19.77
N PHE A 107 -7.77 -5.67 19.34
CA PHE A 107 -8.44 -4.51 18.73
C PHE A 107 -8.53 -3.32 19.71
N GLN A 108 -8.82 -3.57 20.99
CA GLN A 108 -8.82 -2.50 22.01
C GLN A 108 -7.44 -1.84 22.15
N LEU A 109 -6.35 -2.62 22.12
CA LEU A 109 -4.99 -2.09 22.17
C LEU A 109 -4.64 -1.28 20.92
N LEU A 110 -5.07 -1.74 19.74
CA LEU A 110 -4.88 -1.01 18.49
C LEU A 110 -5.64 0.32 18.48
N ASP A 111 -6.90 0.31 18.95
CA ASP A 111 -7.73 1.51 19.07
C ASP A 111 -7.10 2.53 20.06
N GLN A 112 -6.55 2.05 21.17
CA GLN A 112 -5.77 2.89 22.10
C GLN A 112 -4.51 3.47 21.45
N GLY A 113 -3.80 2.67 20.65
CA GLY A 113 -2.64 3.12 19.89
C GLY A 113 -2.98 4.23 18.89
N ILE A 114 -4.11 4.11 18.19
CA ILE A 114 -4.63 5.14 17.29
C ILE A 114 -4.96 6.42 18.07
N GLN A 115 -5.65 6.31 19.20
CA GLN A 115 -5.96 7.48 20.04
C GLN A 115 -4.69 8.16 20.55
N ALA A 116 -3.69 7.38 20.98
CA ALA A 116 -2.41 7.93 21.42
C ALA A 116 -1.63 8.61 20.28
N PHE A 117 -1.70 8.06 19.07
CA PHE A 117 -1.14 8.67 17.86
C PHE A 117 -1.81 10.01 17.56
N GLU A 118 -3.14 10.05 17.56
CA GLU A 118 -3.92 11.26 17.23
C GLU A 118 -3.77 12.36 18.29
N ALA A 119 -3.51 11.99 19.56
CA ALA A 119 -3.33 12.92 20.65
C ALA A 119 -2.00 13.70 20.61
N ASP A 120 -0.96 13.17 19.96
CA ASP A 120 0.37 13.79 19.92
C ASP A 120 1.09 13.56 18.57
N THR A 121 0.58 14.23 17.54
CA THR A 121 1.16 14.16 16.19
C THR A 121 2.56 14.77 16.11
N ALA A 122 2.93 15.68 17.02
CA ALA A 122 4.28 16.24 17.07
C ALA A 122 5.32 15.17 17.47
N ARG A 123 4.98 14.28 18.40
CA ARG A 123 5.80 13.11 18.72
C ARG A 123 5.89 12.14 17.54
N VAL A 124 4.79 11.95 16.79
CA VAL A 124 4.78 11.09 15.59
C VAL A 124 5.77 11.59 14.54
N VAL A 125 5.76 12.89 14.23
CA VAL A 125 6.71 13.50 13.28
C VAL A 125 8.16 13.19 13.65
N LYS A 126 8.51 13.37 14.94
CA LYS A 126 9.85 13.05 15.43
C LYS A 126 10.19 11.56 15.27
N LEU A 127 9.24 10.69 15.59
CA LEU A 127 9.43 9.24 15.50
C LEU A 127 9.65 8.76 14.05
N LEU A 128 8.91 9.33 13.08
CA LEU A 128 9.07 8.99 11.66
C LEU A 128 10.43 9.40 11.09
N GLY A 129 11.12 10.36 11.72
CA GLY A 129 12.46 10.79 11.34
C GLY A 129 13.60 10.00 11.99
N THR A 130 13.35 9.12 12.96
CA THR A 130 14.45 8.41 13.66
C THR A 130 15.05 7.28 12.84
N GLY A 131 14.34 6.76 11.83
CA GLY A 131 14.74 5.53 11.12
C GLY A 131 14.36 4.24 11.85
N GLU A 132 13.97 4.28 13.12
CA GLU A 132 13.69 3.09 13.95
C GLU A 132 12.54 2.24 13.41
N LEU A 133 11.56 2.90 12.78
CA LEU A 133 10.40 2.24 12.18
C LEU A 133 10.64 1.76 10.74
N GLY A 134 11.87 1.88 10.23
CA GLY A 134 12.19 1.59 8.82
C GLY A 134 11.70 2.68 7.85
N CYS A 135 11.21 3.81 8.38
CA CYS A 135 10.89 5.02 7.63
C CYS A 135 11.96 6.07 7.89
N THR A 136 12.38 6.80 6.85
CA THR A 136 13.39 7.86 6.94
C THR A 136 12.79 9.18 6.47
N TYR A 137 11.68 9.59 7.09
CA TYR A 137 10.97 10.79 6.65
C TYR A 137 11.66 12.02 7.24
N VAL A 138 11.95 13.03 6.42
CA VAL A 138 12.32 14.35 6.97
C VAL A 138 11.09 14.98 7.63
N GLU A 139 11.30 15.95 8.52
CA GLU A 139 10.22 16.57 9.29
C GLU A 139 9.10 17.09 8.39
N GLU A 140 9.46 17.75 7.29
CA GLU A 140 8.51 18.30 6.32
C GLU A 140 7.65 17.21 5.68
N ASP A 141 8.24 16.06 5.37
CA ASP A 141 7.54 14.93 4.74
C ASP A 141 6.63 14.20 5.72
N ALA A 142 7.05 14.07 6.97
CA ALA A 142 6.21 13.51 8.02
C ALA A 142 5.00 14.41 8.30
N VAL A 143 5.18 15.74 8.30
CA VAL A 143 4.08 16.70 8.43
C VAL A 143 3.14 16.65 7.24
N GLU A 144 3.67 16.53 6.01
CA GLU A 144 2.84 16.40 4.82
C GLU A 144 2.03 15.09 4.84
N TRP A 145 2.68 13.97 5.16
CA TRP A 145 2.03 12.67 5.29
C TRP A 145 0.88 12.68 6.30
N LEU A 146 1.03 13.41 7.42
CA LEU A 146 0.02 13.54 8.45
C LEU A 146 -1.26 14.26 7.99
N LYS A 147 -1.23 15.05 6.91
CA LYS A 147 -2.42 15.74 6.40
C LYS A 147 -3.43 14.76 5.78
N ASP A 148 -2.93 13.69 5.18
CA ASP A 148 -3.73 12.74 4.42
C ASP A 148 -3.99 11.44 5.17
N VAL A 149 -3.10 11.06 6.11
CA VAL A 149 -3.30 9.83 6.88
C VAL A 149 -4.53 9.95 7.77
N LYS A 150 -5.42 8.95 7.67
CA LYS A 150 -6.59 8.81 8.53
C LYS A 150 -6.70 7.38 8.99
N PHE A 151 -6.59 7.18 10.29
CA PHE A 151 -6.88 5.89 10.90
C PHE A 151 -8.39 5.72 11.06
N THR A 152 -8.82 4.48 11.23
CA THR A 152 -10.23 4.16 11.48
C THR A 152 -10.59 4.46 12.93
N ASN A 153 -11.81 4.94 13.19
CA ASN A 153 -12.31 5.21 14.55
C ASN A 153 -12.53 3.94 15.40
N GLY A 154 -12.32 2.76 14.81
CA GLY A 154 -12.34 1.48 15.50
C GLY A 154 -11.81 0.40 14.57
N THR A 155 -10.97 -0.49 15.07
CA THR A 155 -10.24 -1.48 14.27
C THR A 155 -11.00 -2.80 14.14
N ARG A 156 -11.96 -3.07 15.03
CA ARG A 156 -12.73 -4.33 15.02
C ARG A 156 -13.72 -4.38 13.86
N GLY A 157 -13.56 -5.41 13.04
CA GLY A 157 -14.46 -5.72 11.92
C GLY A 157 -14.36 -4.74 10.76
N VAL A 158 -15.00 -5.10 9.64
CA VAL A 158 -14.99 -4.31 8.40
C VAL A 158 -16.42 -4.17 7.87
N ASP A 159 -16.71 -3.01 7.28
CA ASP A 159 -17.97 -2.78 6.56
C ASP A 159 -18.00 -3.65 5.29
N ARG A 160 -19.09 -4.40 5.10
CA ARG A 160 -19.37 -5.21 3.92
C ARG A 160 -19.14 -4.43 2.61
N LYS A 161 -19.54 -3.16 2.57
CA LYS A 161 -19.42 -2.31 1.38
C LYS A 161 -17.98 -2.07 0.95
N VAL A 162 -17.04 -2.01 1.90
CA VAL A 162 -15.62 -1.86 1.58
C VAL A 162 -15.14 -3.06 0.77
N VAL A 163 -15.44 -4.27 1.25
CA VAL A 163 -15.05 -5.51 0.58
C VAL A 163 -15.78 -5.68 -0.75
N GLU A 164 -17.07 -5.35 -0.80
CA GLU A 164 -17.87 -5.40 -2.02
C GLU A 164 -17.31 -4.48 -3.12
N ASN A 165 -16.91 -3.25 -2.77
CA ASN A 165 -16.30 -2.32 -3.72
C ASN A 165 -14.98 -2.87 -4.28
N VAL A 166 -14.14 -3.49 -3.44
CA VAL A 166 -12.91 -4.14 -3.89
C VAL A 166 -13.21 -5.30 -4.84
N ILE A 167 -14.16 -6.17 -4.49
CA ILE A 167 -14.59 -7.29 -5.35
C ILE A 167 -15.03 -6.78 -6.73
N ASN A 168 -15.87 -5.73 -6.77
CA ASN A 168 -16.36 -5.19 -8.03
C ASN A 168 -15.22 -4.68 -8.92
N VAL A 169 -14.24 -3.97 -8.35
CA VAL A 169 -13.06 -3.52 -9.12
C VAL A 169 -12.23 -4.71 -9.61
N LEU A 170 -12.00 -5.72 -8.76
CA LEU A 170 -11.20 -6.89 -9.13
C LEU A 170 -11.88 -7.76 -10.20
N LYS A 171 -13.22 -7.83 -10.22
CA LYS A 171 -13.99 -8.48 -11.29
C LYS A 171 -13.82 -7.77 -12.63
N VAL A 172 -13.96 -6.45 -12.63
CA VAL A 172 -13.76 -5.63 -13.86
C VAL A 172 -12.33 -5.77 -14.37
N ALA A 173 -11.36 -5.88 -13.47
CA ALA A 173 -9.96 -6.12 -13.82
C ALA A 173 -9.66 -7.57 -14.26
N GLY A 174 -10.63 -8.49 -14.22
CA GLY A 174 -10.43 -9.90 -14.57
C GLY A 174 -9.54 -10.67 -13.58
N VAL A 175 -9.28 -10.12 -12.40
CA VAL A 175 -8.43 -10.74 -11.36
C VAL A 175 -9.18 -11.83 -10.59
N ILE A 176 -10.49 -11.64 -10.41
CA ILE A 176 -11.40 -12.63 -9.85
C ILE A 176 -12.53 -12.93 -10.82
N ASP A 177 -13.07 -14.14 -10.75
CA ASP A 177 -14.15 -14.58 -11.65
C ASP A 177 -15.36 -13.64 -11.58
N SER A 178 -15.68 -13.04 -12.73
CA SER A 178 -16.81 -12.12 -12.88
C SER A 178 -18.16 -12.76 -12.54
N SER A 179 -18.28 -14.09 -12.69
CA SER A 179 -19.50 -14.86 -12.40
C SER A 179 -19.68 -15.21 -10.91
N MET A 180 -18.64 -15.02 -10.08
CA MET A 180 -18.74 -15.31 -8.65
C MET A 180 -19.67 -14.32 -7.96
N GLU A 181 -20.73 -14.79 -7.31
CA GLU A 181 -21.60 -13.90 -6.51
C GLU A 181 -20.83 -13.15 -5.41
N ASN A 182 -21.10 -11.86 -5.24
CA ASN A 182 -20.40 -11.01 -4.26
C ASN A 182 -20.51 -11.59 -2.85
N ASP A 183 -21.68 -12.11 -2.48
CA ASP A 183 -21.91 -12.73 -1.16
C ASP A 183 -21.01 -13.94 -0.90
N VAL A 184 -20.69 -14.71 -1.94
CA VAL A 184 -19.77 -15.86 -1.82
C VAL A 184 -18.37 -15.36 -1.53
N ALA A 185 -17.89 -14.34 -2.25
CA ALA A 185 -16.58 -13.75 -2.02
C ALA A 185 -16.48 -13.09 -0.63
N ILE A 186 -17.50 -12.32 -0.24
CA ILE A 186 -17.57 -11.64 1.05
C ILE A 186 -17.48 -12.64 2.22
N LYS A 187 -18.26 -13.73 2.16
CA LYS A 187 -18.24 -14.77 3.20
C LYS A 187 -16.88 -15.46 3.35
N ARG A 188 -16.05 -15.48 2.31
CA ARG A 188 -14.70 -16.08 2.35
C ARG A 188 -13.67 -15.21 3.06
N VAL A 189 -13.89 -13.89 3.14
CA VAL A 189 -12.85 -12.94 3.57
C VAL A 189 -13.22 -12.12 4.80
N ILE A 190 -14.52 -11.92 5.09
CA ILE A 190 -14.93 -11.20 6.30
C ILE A 190 -15.09 -12.18 7.46
N GLY A 191 -14.16 -12.11 8.42
CA GLY A 191 -14.28 -12.84 9.69
C GLY A 191 -15.10 -12.11 10.75
N ILE A 192 -15.11 -10.77 10.74
CA ILE A 192 -15.88 -9.94 11.68
C ILE A 192 -16.52 -8.79 10.90
N TYR A 193 -17.84 -8.70 10.96
CA TYR A 193 -18.59 -7.60 10.35
C TYR A 193 -18.65 -6.40 11.30
N ARG A 194 -18.70 -5.20 10.73
CA ARG A 194 -18.97 -3.95 11.44
C ARG A 194 -20.41 -3.50 11.24
#